data_AF-A0A060CB70-F1
#
_entry.id   AF-A0A060CB70-F1
#
_cell.length_a   1.000
_cell.length_b   1.000
_cell.length_c   1.000
_cell.angle_alpha   90.00
_cell.angle_beta   90.00
_cell.angle_gamma   90.00
#
_symmetry.space_group_name_H-M   'P 1'
#
loop_
_entity.id
_entity.type
_entity.pdbx_description
1 polymer ?
#
loop_
_entity_poly.entity_id
_entity_poly.type
_entity_poly.pdbx_seq_one_letter_code
_entity_poly.pdbx_strand_id
1 'polypeptide(L)' 'KPSDSVAALDYPNFECIVVVNNTPDPAMVLPVEEHCRALGSRFKFINAEKVDGFKAGALRIALANTADDAEVVALLD' A
#
# COMPACT_ATOMS: atom_id res chain seq x y z
N LYS A 1 -0.22 11.43 7.76
CA LYS A 1 0.51 10.24 7.27
C LYS A 1 0.75 10.42 5.77
N PRO A 2 1.81 9.84 5.16
CA PRO A 2 2.04 9.96 3.71
C PRO A 2 0.80 9.58 2.86
N SER A 3 0.02 8.61 3.34
CA SER A 3 -1.28 8.21 2.77
C SER A 3 -2.31 9.34 2.67
N ASP A 4 -2.35 10.27 3.63
CA ASP A 4 -3.27 11.43 3.60
C ASP A 4 -2.91 12.38 2.45
N SER A 5 -1.62 12.58 2.23
CA SER A 5 -1.12 13.43 1.14
C SER A 5 -1.40 12.80 -0.22
N VAL A 6 -1.26 11.49 -0.35
CA VAL A 6 -1.62 10.75 -1.58
C VAL A 6 -3.13 10.80 -1.81
N ALA A 7 -3.94 10.69 -0.76
CA ALA A 7 -5.40 10.76 -0.88
C ALA A 7 -5.91 12.11 -1.38
N ALA A 8 -5.15 13.19 -1.15
CA ALA A 8 -5.46 14.53 -1.61
C ALA A 8 -5.07 14.80 -3.08
N LEU A 9 -4.43 13.85 -3.77
CA LEU A 9 -4.08 14.00 -5.18
C LEU A 9 -5.32 13.97 -6.07
N ASP A 10 -5.45 14.96 -6.95
CA ASP A 10 -6.52 15.04 -7.94
C ASP A 10 -6.07 14.43 -9.28
N TYR A 11 -5.65 13.17 -9.23
CA TYR A 11 -5.37 12.39 -10.44
C TYR A 11 -6.60 11.56 -10.82
N PRO A 12 -6.95 11.53 -12.12
CA PRO A 12 -8.19 10.89 -12.56
C PRO A 12 -8.14 9.37 -12.42
N ASN A 13 -6.96 8.77 -12.64
CA ASN A 13 -6.77 7.32 -12.62
C ASN A 13 -5.51 6.97 -11.83
N PHE A 14 -5.64 6.81 -10.52
CA PHE A 14 -4.56 6.34 -9.67
C PHE A 14 -5.07 5.38 -8.60
N GLU A 15 -4.17 4.53 -8.14
CA GLU A 15 -4.33 3.68 -6.97
C GLU A 15 -3.13 3.83 -6.04
N CYS A 16 -3.31 3.47 -4.78
CA CYS A 16 -2.26 3.41 -3.78
C CYS A 16 -2.28 2.04 -3.13
N ILE A 17 -1.19 1.29 -3.26
CA ILE A 17 -1.03 -0.01 -2.61
C ILE A 17 -0.17 0.19 -1.36
N VAL A 18 -0.75 -0.09 -0.19
CA VAL A 18 -0.07 0.00 1.09
C VAL A 18 0.27 -1.41 1.54
N VAL A 19 1.56 -1.72 1.57
CA VAL A 19 2.07 -3.02 2.02
C VAL A 19 2.68 -2.86 3.40
N VAL A 20 2.12 -3.54 4.39
CA VAL A 20 2.77 -3.72 5.69
C VAL A 20 3.48 -5.06 5.65
N ASN A 21 4.79 -5.07 5.82
CA ASN A 21 5.61 -6.28 5.71
C ASN A 21 6.25 -6.66 7.05
N ASN A 22 6.23 -7.95 7.39
CA ASN A 22 6.92 -8.51 8.55
C ASN A 22 6.57 -7.85 9.90
N THR A 23 5.32 -7.37 10.05
CA THR A 23 4.81 -6.77 11.29
C THR A 23 3.86 -7.76 11.98
N PRO A 24 4.32 -8.48 13.02
CA PRO A 24 3.51 -9.51 13.67
C PRO A 24 2.48 -8.96 14.66
N ASP A 25 2.65 -7.72 15.14
CA ASP A 25 1.76 -7.11 16.12
C ASP A 25 0.49 -6.54 15.44
N PRO A 26 -0.71 -7.12 15.69
CA PRO A 26 -1.95 -6.62 15.10
C PRO A 26 -2.27 -5.18 15.53
N ALA A 27 -1.83 -4.74 16.71
CA ALA A 27 -2.05 -3.37 17.17
C ALA A 27 -1.34 -2.34 16.27
N MET A 28 -0.31 -2.76 15.54
CA MET A 28 0.39 -1.94 14.55
C MET A 28 -0.23 -2.03 13.15
N VAL A 29 -0.81 -3.18 12.80
CA VAL A 29 -1.36 -3.47 11.46
C VAL A 29 -2.79 -2.92 11.31
N LEU A 30 -3.66 -3.20 12.30
CA LEU A 30 -5.09 -2.87 12.24
C LEU A 30 -5.36 -1.37 12.01
N PRO A 31 -4.66 -0.42 12.68
CA PRO A 31 -4.89 1.00 12.43
C PRO A 31 -4.47 1.45 11.02
N VAL A 32 -3.57 0.73 10.35
CA VAL A 32 -3.19 1.02 8.96
C VAL A 32 -4.25 0.50 7.99
N GLU A 33 -4.76 -0.71 8.22
CA GLU A 33 -5.86 -1.28 7.44
C GLU A 33 -7.12 -0.40 7.52
N GLU A 34 -7.53 -0.04 8.74
CA GLU A 34 -8.70 0.81 8.97
C GLU A 34 -8.55 2.17 8.29
N HIS A 35 -7.34 2.73 8.34
CA HIS A 35 -7.05 4.00 7.68
C HIS A 35 -7.13 3.89 6.16
N CYS A 36 -6.56 2.84 5.55
CA CYS A 36 -6.70 2.61 4.10
C CYS A 36 -8.17 2.45 3.71
N ARG A 37 -8.95 1.71 4.51
CA ARG A 37 -10.39 1.54 4.30
C ARG A 37 -11.15 2.87 4.35
N ALA A 38 -10.77 3.76 5.27
CA ALA A 38 -11.38 5.09 5.39
C ALA A 38 -11.04 6.02 4.21
N LEU A 39 -9.86 5.87 3.60
CA LEU A 39 -9.44 6.65 2.41
C LEU A 39 -10.13 6.18 1.12
N GLY A 40 -10.83 5.04 1.16
CA GLY A 40 -11.71 4.57 0.09
C GLY A 40 -11.04 3.61 -0.89
N SER A 41 -11.78 3.27 -1.96
CA SER A 41 -11.47 2.16 -2.87
C SER A 41 -10.17 2.30 -3.66
N ARG A 42 -9.59 3.51 -3.72
CA ARG A 42 -8.28 3.76 -4.36
C ARG A 42 -7.12 3.21 -3.53
N PHE A 43 -7.33 2.95 -2.24
CA PHE A 43 -6.31 2.43 -1.33
C PHE A 43 -6.48 0.92 -1.13
N LYS A 44 -5.52 0.15 -1.63
CA LYS A 44 -5.45 -1.31 -1.46
C LYS A 44 -4.48 -1.62 -0.32
N PHE A 45 -4.96 -2.29 0.72
CA PHE A 45 -4.13 -2.69 1.84
C PHE A 45 -3.70 -4.17 1.72
N ILE A 46 -2.42 -4.44 1.98
CA ILE A 46 -1.85 -5.79 2.00
C ILE A 46 -1.03 -5.96 3.28
N ASN A 47 -1.43 -6.93 4.12
CA ASN A 47 -0.60 -7.40 5.22
C ASN A 47 0.23 -8.61 4.77
N ALA A 48 1.53 -8.42 4.61
CA ALA A 48 2.47 -9.45 4.18
C ALA A 48 3.32 -9.91 5.37
N GLU A 49 2.82 -10.88 6.12
CA GLU A 49 3.39 -11.29 7.42
C GLU A 49 4.78 -11.94 7.34
N LYS A 50 5.12 -12.56 6.21
CA LYS A 50 6.41 -13.24 5.98
C LYS A 50 6.93 -12.97 4.58
N VAL A 51 7.82 -12.00 4.48
CA VAL A 51 8.39 -11.52 3.23
C VAL A 51 9.91 -11.56 3.29
N ASP A 52 10.49 -12.38 2.43
CA ASP A 52 11.93 -12.42 2.21
C ASP A 52 12.41 -11.16 1.48
N GLY A 53 13.56 -10.63 1.90
CA GLY A 53 14.14 -9.42 1.31
C GLY A 53 13.46 -8.11 1.73
N PHE A 54 12.63 -8.12 2.79
CA PHE A 54 12.02 -6.93 3.41
C PHE A 54 11.37 -6.00 2.38
N LYS A 55 11.94 -4.80 2.18
CA LYS A 55 11.45 -3.79 1.24
C LYS A 55 11.39 -4.30 -0.19
N ALA A 56 12.39 -5.05 -0.64
CA ALA A 56 12.42 -5.60 -2.00
C ALA A 56 11.34 -6.66 -2.21
N GLY A 57 11.06 -7.48 -1.20
CA GLY A 57 9.95 -8.44 -1.25
C GLY A 57 8.59 -7.75 -1.21
N ALA A 58 8.43 -6.73 -0.36
CA ALA A 58 7.20 -5.94 -0.28
C ALA A 58 6.92 -5.23 -1.62
N LEU A 59 7.96 -4.69 -2.27
CA LEU A 59 7.85 -4.10 -3.59
C LEU A 59 7.40 -5.11 -4.66
N ARG A 60 7.91 -6.34 -4.64
CA ARG A 60 7.44 -7.39 -5.57
C ARG A 60 5.97 -7.71 -5.37
N ILE A 61 5.51 -7.77 -4.13
CA ILE A 61 4.10 -7.98 -3.80
C ILE A 61 3.27 -6.79 -4.31
N ALA A 62 3.71 -5.56 -4.08
CA ALA A 62 3.03 -4.36 -4.57
C ALA A 62 2.90 -4.39 -6.10
N LEU A 63 4.00 -4.64 -6.81
CA LEU A 63 4.02 -4.71 -8.28
C LEU A 63 3.10 -5.80 -8.84
N ALA A 64 3.00 -6.95 -8.17
CA ALA A 64 2.10 -8.02 -8.58
C ALA A 64 0.60 -7.69 -8.35
N ASN A 65 0.30 -6.64 -7.59
CA ASN A 65 -1.07 -6.17 -7.31
C ASN A 65 -1.38 -4.81 -7.95
N THR A 66 -0.39 -4.23 -8.64
CA THR A 66 -0.54 -3.02 -9.46
C THR A 66 -1.46 -3.30 -10.63
N ALA A 67 -2.31 -2.34 -10.99
CA ALA A 67 -3.15 -2.42 -12.17
C ALA A 67 -2.31 -2.69 -13.44
N ASP A 68 -2.75 -3.62 -14.29
CA ASP A 68 -2.01 -4.06 -15.47
C ASP A 68 -1.81 -2.93 -16.50
N ASP A 69 -2.65 -1.89 -16.46
CA ASP A 69 -2.61 -0.69 -17.29
C ASP A 69 -1.82 0.48 -16.65
N ALA A 70 -1.14 0.25 -15.52
CA ALA A 70 -0.33 1.28 -14.88
C ALA A 70 0.90 1.66 -15.74
N GLU A 71 0.95 2.92 -16.19
CA GLU A 71 2.07 3.44 -16.99
C GLU A 71 3.23 3.99 -16.14
N VAL A 72 2.92 4.46 -14.93
CA VAL A 72 3.89 5.10 -14.04
C VAL A 72 3.74 4.52 -12.63
N VAL A 73 4.87 4.10 -12.05
CA VAL A 73 4.93 3.59 -10.68
C VAL A 73 5.83 4.49 -9.84
N ALA A 74 5.29 5.00 -8.72
CA ALA A 74 6.04 5.76 -7.72
C ALA A 74 6.14 4.94 -6.42
N LEU A 75 7.30 5.00 -5.78
CA LEU A 75 7.57 4.35 -4.50
C LEU A 75 7.73 5.39 -3.40
N LEU A 76 7.05 5.17 -2.27
CA LEU A 76 7.09 6.02 -1.07
C LEU A 76 7.45 5.14 0.15
N ASP A 77 8.19 5.71 1.11
CA ASP A 77 8.61 5.07 2.37
C ASP A 77 7.92 5.73 3.57
#